data_AF-A0AA40DX13-F1
#
_entry.id   AF-A0AA40DX13-F1
#
_cell.length_a   1.000
_cell.length_b   1.000
_cell.length_c   1.000
_cell.angle_alpha   90.00
_cell.angle_beta   90.00
_cell.angle_gamma   90.00
#
_symmetry.space_group_name_H-M   'P 1'
#
loop_
_entity.id
_entity.type
_entity.pdbx_description
1 polymer ?
#
loop_
_entity_poly.entity_id
_entity_poly.type
_entity_poly.pdbx_seq_one_letter_code
_entity_poly.pdbx_strand_id
1 'polypeptide(L)'
;MAYFYPVGNTPAVSLTQGLPHEKRADLLLLGCGDIRHILFTAHCDPARQLDTTCRDSTKAVIARNILLLSLILDDTKSANPLLWDLYYHFRVDKASLNLLEAQARKLCTLSTSLQAWHQSEYGQRIRLCGQGSLAAVREMWSFYAKSAAHPDLFDAESNMRIQAAREDRSNPFRGTTPPSNLTVLRSTAPTTLMTGEDLSLEYTRYWQRGTTYRGKDAALHGNPMFHPLDSNVHLHYATDPLLGFHLATTYAPLDATQTTSAVSPSQPSTPAEGARAEFQSWILSLRKAAKPAVLRFFIGDALAFSHFLQHKNRLGNTRPAHWHRAWFDFEPLVLDTNDYAENGPAPRVFDVIDTSNLIDYVGAIGVLAATSPLLKNDAPATIFTENLIRESKTHKELMDNLLFGDLQTVSTLLGLVPVEVVTNTSPSCTRDETIILAIISAGKDQREAAPTSRQLFSRIPWKRPIMLNKGSGRLQLGVILRFSSTDLANVLHSVYTKMFENQKPTTASKLNAGTRDNRSNFAAFLRLVKTQVKGDWRETMETLIGFIQARATQGSQMAENDYTEEVCT
;
A
#
# COMPACT_ATOMS: atom_id res chain seq x y z
N MET A 1 -1.86 12.75 -13.50
CA MET A 1 -1.32 11.50 -14.10
C MET A 1 -1.13 10.48 -12.99
N ALA A 2 -1.72 9.30 -13.10
CA ALA A 2 -1.63 8.24 -12.08
C ALA A 2 -0.81 7.05 -12.61
N TYR A 3 -0.16 6.33 -11.71
CA TYR A 3 0.62 5.13 -12.05
C TYR A 3 -0.12 3.86 -11.68
N PHE A 4 -0.01 2.88 -12.57
CA PHE A 4 -0.39 1.50 -12.32
C PHE A 4 0.84 0.71 -11.89
N TYR A 5 0.74 0.11 -10.70
CA TYR A 5 1.72 -0.78 -10.11
C TYR A 5 1.18 -2.22 -10.18
N PRO A 6 1.41 -2.96 -11.28
CA PRO A 6 0.92 -4.33 -11.46
C PRO A 6 1.62 -5.35 -10.53
N VAL A 7 2.83 -4.99 -10.12
CA VAL A 7 3.68 -5.72 -9.17
C VAL A 7 4.08 -4.70 -8.11
N GLY A 8 4.18 -5.13 -6.86
CA GLY A 8 4.55 -4.23 -5.80
C GLY A 8 6.03 -3.81 -5.89
N ASN A 9 6.38 -2.76 -5.16
CA ASN A 9 7.67 -2.06 -5.26
C ASN A 9 8.61 -2.22 -4.04
N THR A 10 8.31 -3.16 -3.14
CA THR A 10 9.10 -3.48 -1.93
C THR A 10 9.12 -5.00 -1.66
N PRO A 11 10.07 -5.59 -0.94
CA PRO A 11 10.01 -7.03 -0.65
C PRO A 11 8.74 -7.42 0.13
N ALA A 12 8.24 -8.64 -0.04
CA ALA A 12 7.10 -9.12 0.73
C ALA A 12 7.41 -9.10 2.24
N VAL A 13 6.49 -8.59 3.05
CA VAL A 13 6.51 -8.69 4.52
C VAL A 13 5.40 -9.60 5.03
N SER A 14 5.66 -10.26 6.17
CA SER A 14 4.63 -11.01 6.87
C SER A 14 3.76 -10.02 7.66
N LEU A 15 2.50 -9.92 7.26
CA LEU A 15 1.51 -9.02 7.87
C LEU A 15 1.20 -9.40 9.31
N THR A 16 1.52 -10.62 9.73
CA THR A 16 1.28 -11.15 11.08
C THR A 16 2.53 -11.20 11.94
N GLN A 17 3.67 -10.66 11.48
CA GLN A 17 4.96 -10.73 12.19
C GLN A 17 4.93 -10.19 13.64
N GLY A 18 4.01 -9.25 13.92
CA GLY A 18 3.84 -8.66 15.25
C GLY A 18 2.77 -9.33 16.12
N LEU A 19 2.14 -10.41 15.65
CA LEU A 19 1.00 -11.06 16.31
C LEU A 19 1.37 -12.43 16.90
N PRO A 20 0.89 -12.76 18.12
CA PRO A 20 1.06 -14.11 18.69
C PRO A 20 0.43 -15.21 17.80
N HIS A 21 1.11 -16.34 17.60
CA HIS A 21 0.73 -17.41 16.66
C HIS A 21 -0.73 -17.89 16.75
N GLU A 22 -1.28 -18.01 17.96
CA GLU A 22 -2.61 -18.60 18.19
C GLU A 22 -3.79 -17.68 17.85
N LYS A 23 -3.52 -16.37 17.66
CA LYS A 23 -4.57 -15.37 17.50
C LYS A 23 -5.09 -15.32 16.06
N ARG A 24 -6.42 -15.33 15.86
CA ARG A 24 -7.02 -14.90 14.56
C ARG A 24 -6.54 -13.48 14.23
N ALA A 25 -6.25 -13.21 12.97
CA ALA A 25 -5.83 -11.89 12.52
C ALA A 25 -6.87 -11.26 11.59
N ASP A 26 -7.41 -10.11 12.00
CA ASP A 26 -8.15 -9.19 11.15
C ASP A 26 -7.17 -8.15 10.59
N LEU A 27 -6.97 -8.14 9.28
CA LEU A 27 -5.97 -7.32 8.60
C LEU A 27 -6.65 -6.29 7.69
N LEU A 28 -6.16 -5.06 7.67
CA LEU A 28 -6.58 -4.02 6.72
C LEU A 28 -5.37 -3.57 5.90
N LEU A 29 -5.44 -3.72 4.58
CA LEU A 29 -4.41 -3.28 3.64
C LEU A 29 -4.95 -2.10 2.83
N LEU A 30 -4.49 -0.88 3.13
CA LEU A 30 -4.83 0.34 2.40
C LEU A 30 -3.75 0.62 1.37
N GLY A 31 -4.10 0.47 0.09
CA GLY A 31 -3.10 0.38 -0.98
C GLY A 31 -2.51 -1.03 -1.03
N CYS A 32 -3.37 -2.05 -1.12
CA CYS A 32 -2.94 -3.44 -1.00
C CYS A 32 -1.95 -3.86 -2.08
N GLY A 33 -1.96 -3.21 -3.26
CA GLY A 33 -1.10 -3.58 -4.37
C GLY A 33 -1.34 -5.03 -4.79
N ASP A 34 -0.27 -5.71 -5.19
CA ASP A 34 -0.30 -7.12 -5.55
C ASP A 34 -0.50 -8.06 -4.33
N ILE A 35 -0.74 -9.34 -4.58
CA ILE A 35 -1.03 -10.33 -3.53
C ILE A 35 0.21 -10.87 -2.79
N ARG A 36 1.42 -10.32 -3.00
CA ARG A 36 2.65 -10.90 -2.45
C ARG A 36 2.66 -10.95 -0.91
N HIS A 37 2.17 -9.90 -0.26
CA HIS A 37 2.13 -9.81 1.21
C HIS A 37 1.18 -10.86 1.77
N ILE A 38 0.06 -11.10 1.08
CA ILE A 38 -0.95 -12.09 1.46
C ILE A 38 -0.39 -13.51 1.29
N LEU A 39 0.24 -13.80 0.14
CA LEU A 39 0.86 -15.09 -0.13
C LEU A 39 1.99 -15.40 0.86
N PHE A 40 2.89 -14.45 1.07
CA PHE A 40 4.01 -14.62 2.00
C PHE A 40 3.52 -14.76 3.44
N THR A 41 2.50 -14.00 3.86
CA THR A 41 1.91 -14.15 5.21
C THR A 41 1.30 -15.55 5.39
N ALA A 42 0.54 -16.05 4.40
CA ALA A 42 -0.02 -17.39 4.45
C ALA A 42 1.06 -18.49 4.43
N HIS A 43 2.22 -18.21 3.82
CA HIS A 43 3.39 -19.09 3.85
C HIS A 43 4.07 -19.11 5.22
N CYS A 44 4.27 -17.95 5.85
CA CYS A 44 4.89 -17.85 7.17
C CYS A 44 4.00 -18.38 8.29
N ASP A 45 2.67 -18.27 8.17
CA ASP A 45 1.73 -18.65 9.22
C ASP A 45 0.52 -19.44 8.67
N PRO A 46 0.74 -20.66 8.14
CA PRO A 46 -0.28 -21.43 7.44
C PRO A 46 -1.40 -21.96 8.34
N ALA A 47 -1.22 -21.96 9.66
CA ALA A 47 -2.22 -22.41 10.61
C ALA A 47 -3.18 -21.29 11.07
N ARG A 48 -2.80 -20.02 10.86
CA ARG A 48 -3.58 -18.88 11.34
C ARG A 48 -4.83 -18.66 10.50
N GLN A 49 -5.92 -18.32 11.19
CA GLN A 49 -7.11 -17.78 10.54
C GLN A 49 -6.90 -16.31 10.17
N LEU A 50 -6.95 -16.02 8.87
CA LEU A 50 -6.78 -14.67 8.31
C LEU A 50 -8.10 -14.16 7.73
N ASP A 51 -8.50 -12.94 8.11
CA ASP A 51 -9.54 -12.16 7.43
C ASP A 51 -8.92 -10.81 7.01
N THR A 52 -8.62 -10.68 5.73
CA THR A 52 -7.89 -9.55 5.17
C THR A 52 -8.82 -8.69 4.33
N THR A 53 -9.02 -7.44 4.73
CA THR A 53 -9.68 -6.42 3.92
C THR A 53 -8.64 -5.67 3.11
N CYS A 54 -8.64 -5.90 1.80
CA CYS A 54 -7.75 -5.32 0.81
C CYS A 54 -8.43 -4.16 0.10
N ARG A 55 -7.79 -3.00 0.12
CA ARG A 55 -8.29 -1.80 -0.55
C ARG A 55 -7.25 -1.27 -1.52
N ASP A 56 -7.67 -0.99 -2.75
CA ASP A 56 -6.86 -0.29 -3.74
C ASP A 56 -7.69 0.75 -4.49
N SER A 57 -7.05 1.79 -5.04
CA SER A 57 -7.73 2.76 -5.90
C SER A 57 -7.84 2.26 -7.34
N THR A 58 -6.98 1.33 -7.76
CA THR A 58 -6.88 0.88 -9.15
C THR A 58 -7.65 -0.42 -9.36
N LYS A 59 -8.75 -0.36 -10.13
CA LYS A 59 -9.57 -1.55 -10.44
C LYS A 59 -8.78 -2.70 -11.10
N ALA A 60 -7.76 -2.37 -11.92
CA ALA A 60 -6.91 -3.36 -12.57
C ALA A 60 -6.09 -4.18 -11.56
N VAL A 61 -5.59 -3.57 -10.48
CA VAL A 61 -4.87 -4.27 -9.41
C VAL A 61 -5.77 -5.33 -8.77
N ILE A 62 -6.96 -4.91 -8.32
CA ILE A 62 -7.90 -5.83 -7.66
C ILE A 62 -8.39 -6.93 -8.61
N ALA A 63 -8.69 -6.61 -9.86
CA ALA A 63 -9.15 -7.58 -10.85
C ALA A 63 -8.10 -8.67 -11.13
N ARG A 64 -6.83 -8.30 -11.25
CA ARG A 64 -5.69 -9.23 -11.38
C ARG A 64 -5.52 -10.11 -10.16
N ASN A 65 -5.57 -9.50 -8.97
CA ASN A 65 -5.42 -10.20 -7.69
C ASN A 65 -6.47 -11.32 -7.56
N ILE A 66 -7.75 -10.98 -7.77
CA ILE A 66 -8.85 -11.95 -7.70
C ILE A 66 -8.71 -13.03 -8.78
N LEU A 67 -8.32 -12.64 -10.00
CA LEU A 67 -8.12 -13.61 -11.09
C LEU A 67 -7.04 -14.62 -10.74
N LEU A 68 -5.87 -14.17 -10.28
CA LEU A 68 -4.80 -15.06 -9.84
C LEU A 68 -5.26 -15.95 -8.67
N LEU A 69 -5.90 -15.38 -7.65
CA LEU A 69 -6.40 -16.14 -6.51
C LEU A 69 -7.39 -17.22 -6.94
N SER A 70 -8.30 -16.92 -7.88
CA SER A 70 -9.24 -17.90 -8.41
C SER A 70 -8.54 -19.02 -9.17
N LEU A 71 -7.49 -18.72 -9.95
CA LEU A 71 -6.66 -19.73 -10.62
C LEU A 71 -5.89 -20.60 -9.62
N ILE A 72 -5.37 -20.01 -8.53
CA ILE A 72 -4.72 -20.76 -7.45
C ILE A 72 -5.73 -21.74 -6.82
N LEU A 73 -6.98 -21.31 -6.60
CA LEU A 73 -8.02 -22.19 -6.05
C LEU A 73 -8.38 -23.35 -7.00
N ASP A 74 -8.38 -23.10 -8.31
CA ASP A 74 -8.66 -24.12 -9.33
C ASP A 74 -7.46 -25.07 -9.59
N ASP A 75 -6.21 -24.61 -9.39
CA ASP A 75 -5.01 -25.45 -9.54
C ASP A 75 -4.85 -26.41 -8.35
N THR A 76 -5.62 -27.49 -8.40
CA THR A 76 -5.57 -28.59 -7.41
C THR A 76 -4.26 -29.39 -7.44
N LYS A 77 -3.46 -29.29 -8.51
CA LYS A 77 -2.26 -30.11 -8.71
C LYS A 77 -0.94 -29.39 -8.39
N SER A 78 -0.97 -28.08 -8.11
CA SER A 78 0.20 -27.31 -7.64
C SER A 78 1.34 -27.15 -8.63
N ALA A 79 1.04 -27.24 -9.92
CA ALA A 79 2.06 -27.44 -10.93
C ALA A 79 1.82 -26.59 -12.17
N ASN A 80 0.95 -25.57 -12.12
CA ASN A 80 0.68 -24.75 -13.28
C ASN A 80 1.71 -23.60 -13.40
N PRO A 81 2.75 -23.71 -14.25
CA PRO A 81 3.74 -22.64 -14.42
C PRO A 81 3.12 -21.36 -14.99
N LEU A 82 1.98 -21.48 -15.70
CA LEU A 82 1.31 -20.36 -16.36
C LEU A 82 0.82 -19.29 -15.38
N LEU A 83 0.65 -19.62 -14.09
CA LEU A 83 0.25 -18.64 -13.07
C LEU A 83 1.31 -17.55 -12.89
N TRP A 84 2.59 -17.93 -12.92
CA TRP A 84 3.70 -16.98 -12.86
C TRP A 84 3.71 -16.10 -14.11
N ASP A 85 3.62 -16.71 -15.29
CA ASP A 85 3.68 -16.03 -16.58
C ASP A 85 2.57 -14.99 -16.68
N LEU A 86 1.34 -15.41 -16.38
CA LEU A 86 0.19 -14.53 -16.33
C LEU A 86 0.42 -13.35 -15.38
N TYR A 87 0.85 -13.61 -14.15
CA TYR A 87 0.86 -12.56 -13.15
C TYR A 87 2.06 -11.60 -13.25
N TYR A 88 3.20 -12.07 -13.76
CA TYR A 88 4.47 -11.33 -13.70
C TYR A 88 5.09 -10.99 -15.06
N HIS A 89 4.60 -11.50 -16.20
CA HIS A 89 5.17 -11.19 -17.51
C HIS A 89 4.34 -10.18 -18.30
N PHE A 90 5.00 -9.19 -18.92
CA PHE A 90 4.37 -8.32 -19.92
C PHE A 90 3.93 -9.07 -21.18
N ARG A 91 4.60 -10.20 -21.46
CA ARG A 91 4.43 -11.01 -22.65
C ARG A 91 4.17 -12.46 -22.25
N VAL A 92 3.12 -13.07 -22.79
CA VAL A 92 2.67 -14.42 -22.41
C VAL A 92 2.39 -15.27 -23.62
N ASP A 93 2.52 -16.58 -23.48
CA ASP A 93 2.25 -17.51 -24.57
C ASP A 93 0.74 -17.68 -24.83
N LYS A 94 0.39 -18.37 -25.92
CA LYS A 94 -1.00 -18.62 -26.29
C LYS A 94 -1.75 -19.45 -25.24
N ALA A 95 -1.07 -20.36 -24.56
CA ALA A 95 -1.67 -21.18 -23.50
C ALA A 95 -2.11 -20.31 -22.31
N SER A 96 -1.26 -19.37 -21.90
CA SER A 96 -1.56 -18.37 -20.88
C SER A 96 -2.72 -17.48 -21.29
N LEU A 97 -2.73 -16.94 -22.52
CA LEU A 97 -3.87 -16.13 -23.00
C LEU A 97 -5.21 -16.89 -22.97
N ASN A 98 -5.20 -18.15 -23.39
CA ASN A 98 -6.40 -18.99 -23.35
C ASN A 98 -6.86 -19.23 -21.90
N LEU A 99 -5.92 -19.46 -20.98
CA LEU A 99 -6.22 -19.61 -19.54
C LEU A 99 -6.81 -18.32 -18.97
N LEU A 100 -6.24 -17.16 -19.30
CA LEU A 100 -6.75 -15.84 -18.90
C LEU A 100 -8.18 -15.62 -19.40
N GLU A 101 -8.43 -15.85 -20.69
CA GLU A 101 -9.75 -15.67 -21.29
C GLU A 101 -10.79 -16.60 -20.64
N ALA A 102 -10.46 -17.89 -20.51
CA ALA A 102 -11.35 -18.88 -19.91
C ALA A 102 -11.72 -18.51 -18.47
N GLN A 103 -10.71 -18.14 -17.66
CA GLN A 103 -10.95 -17.75 -16.28
C GLN A 103 -11.75 -16.45 -16.18
N ALA A 104 -11.42 -15.45 -16.98
CA ALA A 104 -12.15 -14.19 -16.99
C ALA A 104 -13.63 -14.39 -17.37
N ARG A 105 -13.94 -15.26 -18.35
CA ARG A 105 -15.32 -15.64 -18.70
C ARG A 105 -16.04 -16.36 -17.55
N LYS A 106 -15.36 -17.29 -16.86
CA LYS A 106 -15.89 -17.97 -15.67
C LYS A 106 -16.23 -16.96 -14.58
N LEU A 107 -15.31 -16.06 -14.25
CA LEU A 107 -15.53 -15.01 -13.24
C LEU A 107 -16.68 -14.08 -13.64
N CYS A 108 -16.78 -13.66 -14.90
CA CYS A 108 -17.93 -12.91 -15.42
C CYS A 108 -19.25 -13.70 -15.32
N THR A 109 -19.25 -15.02 -15.42
CA THR A 109 -20.48 -15.80 -15.27
C THR A 109 -20.94 -15.85 -13.81
N LEU A 110 -19.99 -15.97 -12.87
CA LEU A 110 -20.25 -16.08 -11.43
C LEU A 110 -20.54 -14.71 -10.76
N SER A 111 -20.26 -13.59 -11.42
CA SER A 111 -20.28 -12.24 -10.85
C SER A 111 -21.43 -11.36 -11.37
N THR A 112 -22.59 -11.94 -11.70
CA THR A 112 -23.76 -11.19 -12.22
C THR A 112 -24.40 -10.27 -11.19
N SER A 113 -24.28 -10.63 -9.91
CA SER A 113 -24.67 -9.80 -8.76
C SER A 113 -23.76 -10.12 -7.58
N LEU A 114 -23.76 -9.26 -6.57
CA LEU A 114 -22.97 -9.49 -5.35
C LEU A 114 -23.38 -10.78 -4.64
N GLN A 115 -24.68 -11.05 -4.61
CA GLN A 115 -25.23 -12.30 -4.07
C GLN A 115 -24.76 -13.53 -4.86
N ALA A 116 -24.83 -13.49 -6.20
CA ALA A 116 -24.35 -14.59 -7.04
C ALA A 116 -22.85 -14.85 -6.84
N TRP A 117 -22.05 -13.78 -6.75
CA TRP A 117 -20.62 -13.89 -6.46
C TRP A 117 -20.37 -14.55 -5.10
N HIS A 118 -21.04 -14.09 -4.05
CA HIS A 118 -20.89 -14.63 -2.69
C HIS A 118 -21.33 -16.09 -2.56
N GLN A 119 -22.27 -16.54 -3.38
CA GLN A 119 -22.75 -17.93 -3.43
C GLN A 119 -21.89 -18.84 -4.31
N SER A 120 -20.96 -18.28 -5.10
CA SER A 120 -20.08 -19.05 -5.98
C SER A 120 -19.00 -19.83 -5.21
N GLU A 121 -18.30 -20.72 -5.92
CA GLU A 121 -17.15 -21.47 -5.40
C GLU A 121 -16.03 -20.58 -4.84
N TYR A 122 -15.89 -19.34 -5.35
CA TYR A 122 -14.90 -18.37 -4.88
C TYR A 122 -15.41 -17.49 -3.75
N GLY A 123 -16.72 -17.24 -3.70
CA GLY A 123 -17.36 -16.23 -2.84
C GLY A 123 -17.22 -16.45 -1.33
N GLN A 124 -16.83 -17.65 -0.91
CA GLN A 124 -16.55 -17.96 0.49
C GLN A 124 -15.16 -17.48 0.94
N ARG A 125 -14.18 -17.46 0.03
CA ARG A 125 -12.79 -17.05 0.31
C ARG A 125 -12.47 -15.67 -0.23
N ILE A 126 -13.12 -15.26 -1.32
CA ILE A 126 -12.89 -14.00 -2.01
C ILE A 126 -14.19 -13.20 -1.97
N ARG A 127 -14.28 -12.21 -1.08
CA ARG A 127 -15.43 -11.33 -0.93
C ARG A 127 -15.17 -10.04 -1.71
N LEU A 128 -16.21 -9.51 -2.35
CA LEU A 128 -16.23 -8.14 -2.82
C LEU A 128 -17.02 -7.31 -1.81
N CYS A 129 -16.46 -6.17 -1.40
CA CYS A 129 -16.99 -5.38 -0.29
C CYS A 129 -18.27 -4.62 -0.64
N GLY A 130 -18.66 -4.53 -1.90
CA GLY A 130 -19.87 -3.83 -2.35
C GLY A 130 -20.07 -3.86 -3.86
N GLN A 131 -21.24 -3.41 -4.31
CA GLN A 131 -21.67 -3.52 -5.72
C GLN A 131 -20.76 -2.76 -6.70
N GLY A 132 -20.30 -1.55 -6.36
CA GLY A 132 -19.41 -0.81 -7.27
C GLY A 132 -18.02 -1.46 -7.41
N SER A 133 -17.51 -2.13 -6.36
CA SER A 133 -16.26 -2.90 -6.48
C SER A 133 -16.45 -4.12 -7.38
N LEU A 134 -17.61 -4.81 -7.29
CA LEU A 134 -17.99 -5.89 -8.20
C LEU A 134 -18.09 -5.41 -9.65
N ALA A 135 -18.77 -4.29 -9.90
CA ALA A 135 -18.90 -3.72 -11.23
C ALA A 135 -17.53 -3.39 -11.84
N ALA A 136 -16.64 -2.76 -11.07
CA ALA A 136 -15.31 -2.38 -11.53
C ALA A 136 -14.41 -3.57 -11.87
N VAL A 137 -14.42 -4.66 -11.07
CA VAL A 137 -13.64 -5.86 -11.42
C VAL A 137 -14.24 -6.62 -12.59
N ARG A 138 -15.58 -6.67 -12.68
CA ARG A 138 -16.28 -7.33 -13.79
C ARG A 138 -16.00 -6.65 -15.12
N GLU A 139 -15.88 -5.33 -15.13
CA GLU A 139 -15.48 -4.57 -16.32
C GLU A 139 -14.08 -5.00 -16.81
N MET A 140 -13.11 -5.11 -15.89
CA MET A 140 -11.76 -5.60 -16.21
C MET A 140 -11.78 -7.06 -16.71
N TRP A 141 -12.53 -7.95 -16.06
CA TRP A 141 -12.64 -9.34 -16.53
C TRP A 141 -13.34 -9.45 -17.88
N SER A 142 -14.32 -8.59 -18.16
CA SER A 142 -14.97 -8.54 -19.48
C SER A 142 -14.01 -8.08 -20.58
N PHE A 143 -13.03 -7.25 -20.23
CA PHE A 143 -11.93 -6.88 -21.13
C PHE A 143 -10.96 -8.05 -21.31
N TYR A 144 -10.53 -8.72 -20.24
CA TYR A 144 -9.66 -9.91 -20.32
C TYR A 144 -10.30 -11.07 -21.10
N ALA A 145 -11.62 -11.24 -21.01
CA ALA A 145 -12.37 -12.28 -21.71
C ALA A 145 -12.36 -12.15 -23.26
N LYS A 146 -11.77 -11.09 -23.81
CA LYS A 146 -11.63 -10.88 -25.26
C LYS A 146 -10.20 -11.11 -25.75
N SER A 147 -9.29 -11.54 -24.87
CA SER A 147 -7.85 -11.53 -25.14
C SER A 147 -7.39 -12.48 -26.23
N ALA A 148 -7.87 -13.72 -26.25
CA ALA A 148 -7.43 -14.70 -27.23
C ALA A 148 -8.10 -14.49 -28.60
N ALA A 149 -9.24 -13.78 -28.64
CA ALA A 149 -9.93 -13.43 -29.89
C ALA A 149 -9.24 -12.28 -30.65
N HIS A 150 -8.49 -11.41 -29.97
CA HIS A 150 -7.87 -10.22 -30.57
C HIS A 150 -6.40 -10.03 -30.18
N PRO A 151 -5.52 -11.05 -30.31
CA PRO A 151 -4.13 -10.98 -29.82
C PRO A 151 -3.35 -9.78 -30.38
N ASP A 152 -3.51 -9.48 -31.67
CA ASP A 152 -2.81 -8.37 -32.33
C ASP A 152 -3.14 -6.99 -31.73
N LEU A 153 -4.37 -6.79 -31.25
CA LEU A 153 -4.79 -5.57 -30.58
C LEU A 153 -4.02 -5.40 -29.25
N PHE A 154 -3.98 -6.46 -28.44
CA PHE A 154 -3.26 -6.44 -27.17
C PHE A 154 -1.75 -6.35 -27.37
N ASP A 155 -1.22 -6.89 -28.46
CA ASP A 155 0.18 -6.74 -28.86
C ASP A 155 0.53 -5.26 -29.14
N ALA A 156 -0.29 -4.59 -29.94
CA ALA A 156 -0.10 -3.17 -30.26
C ALA A 156 -0.21 -2.29 -29.00
N GLU A 157 -1.24 -2.50 -28.17
CA GLU A 157 -1.45 -1.74 -26.94
C GLU A 157 -0.33 -1.96 -25.92
N SER A 158 0.14 -3.20 -25.77
CA SER A 158 1.26 -3.52 -24.87
C SER A 158 2.54 -2.80 -25.28
N ASN A 159 2.86 -2.83 -26.58
CA ASN A 159 4.03 -2.14 -27.12
C ASN A 159 3.97 -0.63 -26.87
N MET A 160 2.80 -0.02 -27.13
CA MET A 160 2.58 1.40 -26.89
C MET A 160 2.78 1.77 -25.42
N ARG A 161 2.22 0.99 -24.48
CA ARG A 161 2.30 1.27 -23.04
C ARG A 161 3.71 1.06 -22.48
N ILE A 162 4.40 -0.01 -22.90
CA ILE A 162 5.80 -0.25 -22.51
C ILE A 162 6.69 0.87 -23.04
N GLN A 163 6.46 1.32 -24.27
CA GLN A 163 7.20 2.43 -24.86
C GLN A 163 6.96 3.73 -24.11
N ALA A 164 5.71 4.08 -23.81
CA ALA A 164 5.38 5.25 -23.01
C ALA A 164 6.02 5.22 -21.61
N ALA A 165 6.05 4.05 -20.95
CA ALA A 165 6.72 3.89 -19.66
C ALA A 165 8.26 4.07 -19.77
N ARG A 166 8.89 3.60 -20.86
CA ARG A 166 10.31 3.84 -21.13
C ARG A 166 10.61 5.32 -21.35
N GLU A 167 9.77 6.02 -22.11
CA GLU A 167 9.89 7.46 -22.35
C GLU A 167 9.74 8.26 -21.04
N ASP A 168 8.79 7.89 -20.19
CA ASP A 168 8.61 8.52 -18.88
C ASP A 168 9.83 8.29 -17.96
N ARG A 169 10.48 7.12 -18.05
CA ARG A 169 11.74 6.83 -17.32
C ARG A 169 12.89 7.75 -17.76
N SER A 170 12.98 7.99 -19.06
CA SER A 170 14.01 8.81 -19.70
C SER A 170 13.75 10.32 -19.61
N ASN A 171 12.62 10.72 -19.01
CA ASN A 171 12.22 12.12 -18.92
C ASN A 171 13.17 12.93 -17.98
N PRO A 172 13.96 13.89 -18.51
CA PRO A 172 14.93 14.64 -17.72
C PRO A 172 14.28 15.59 -16.70
N PHE A 173 13.02 16.01 -16.92
CA PHE A 173 12.26 16.83 -15.96
C PHE A 173 11.88 16.07 -14.70
N ARG A 174 11.95 14.73 -14.72
CA ARG A 174 11.83 13.88 -13.52
C ARG A 174 13.17 13.62 -12.85
N GLY A 175 14.25 14.33 -13.22
CA GLY A 175 15.61 14.08 -12.73
C GLY A 175 16.23 12.87 -13.41
N THR A 176 17.56 12.72 -13.31
CA THR A 176 18.26 11.56 -13.89
C THR A 176 17.93 10.29 -13.09
N THR A 177 16.95 9.53 -13.56
CA THR A 177 16.71 8.16 -13.08
C THR A 177 17.96 7.34 -13.40
N PRO A 178 18.58 6.64 -12.43
CA PRO A 178 19.74 5.82 -12.73
C PRO A 178 19.41 4.79 -13.84
N PRO A 179 20.40 4.44 -14.69
CA PRO A 179 20.23 3.48 -15.78
C PRO A 179 19.80 2.09 -15.28
N SER A 180 19.98 1.80 -13.99
CA SER A 180 19.55 0.58 -13.30
C SER A 180 18.45 0.83 -12.27
N ASN A 181 17.51 -0.12 -12.13
CA ASN A 181 16.53 -0.11 -11.05
C ASN A 181 17.15 -0.64 -9.75
N LEU A 182 17.83 0.22 -8.99
CA LEU A 182 18.53 -0.19 -7.77
C LEU A 182 17.61 -0.60 -6.62
N THR A 183 16.30 -0.35 -6.73
CA THR A 183 15.33 -0.71 -5.67
C THR A 183 15.21 -2.22 -5.47
N VAL A 184 15.48 -3.01 -6.51
CA VAL A 184 15.48 -4.49 -6.46
C VAL A 184 16.48 -5.05 -5.45
N LEU A 185 17.53 -4.30 -5.13
CA LEU A 185 18.55 -4.70 -4.15
C LEU A 185 17.95 -4.96 -2.75
N ARG A 186 16.83 -4.31 -2.41
CA ARG A 186 16.07 -4.57 -1.17
C ARG A 186 15.66 -6.03 -1.04
N SER A 187 15.42 -6.72 -2.15
CA SER A 187 15.02 -8.12 -2.21
C SER A 187 16.16 -9.08 -1.85
N THR A 188 17.40 -8.59 -1.84
CA THR A 188 18.59 -9.39 -1.51
C THR A 188 19.14 -9.11 -0.12
N ALA A 189 18.50 -8.27 0.68
CA ALA A 189 18.96 -8.03 2.04
C ALA A 189 19.05 -9.37 2.83
N PRO A 190 20.16 -9.65 3.55
CA PRO A 190 21.29 -8.76 3.84
C PRO A 190 22.49 -8.88 2.87
N THR A 191 22.40 -9.63 1.77
CA THR A 191 23.47 -9.90 0.80
C THR A 191 23.65 -8.83 -0.29
N THR A 192 23.07 -7.64 -0.10
CA THR A 192 23.01 -6.50 -1.04
C THR A 192 24.31 -6.18 -1.80
N LEU A 193 25.48 -6.34 -1.16
CA LEU A 193 26.78 -6.04 -1.79
C LEU A 193 27.24 -7.06 -2.86
N MET A 194 26.62 -8.24 -2.91
CA MET A 194 27.06 -9.35 -3.76
C MET A 194 26.26 -9.47 -5.08
N THR A 195 25.29 -8.58 -5.33
CA THR A 195 24.15 -8.89 -6.22
C THR A 195 23.88 -7.86 -7.33
N GLY A 196 24.63 -6.74 -7.35
CA GLY A 196 24.27 -5.54 -8.12
C GLY A 196 24.16 -5.70 -9.63
N GLU A 197 25.14 -6.36 -10.25
CA GLU A 197 25.20 -6.47 -11.72
C GLU A 197 24.15 -7.43 -12.27
N ASP A 198 23.92 -8.55 -11.59
CA ASP A 198 22.97 -9.59 -12.02
C ASP A 198 21.52 -9.08 -12.06
N LEU A 199 21.08 -8.38 -11.02
CA LEU A 199 19.69 -7.93 -10.92
C LEU A 199 19.38 -6.80 -11.89
N SER A 200 20.33 -5.88 -12.10
CA SER A 200 20.19 -4.81 -13.10
C SER A 200 20.06 -5.40 -14.52
N LEU A 201 20.79 -6.49 -14.80
CA LEU A 201 20.71 -7.19 -16.06
C LEU A 201 19.39 -7.94 -16.24
N GLU A 202 18.89 -8.61 -15.19
CA GLU A 202 17.56 -9.24 -15.21
C GLU A 202 16.44 -8.23 -15.46
N TYR A 203 16.48 -7.08 -14.79
CA TYR A 203 15.55 -5.98 -15.04
C TYR A 203 15.58 -5.51 -16.50
N THR A 204 16.79 -5.30 -17.05
CA THR A 204 16.95 -4.86 -18.45
C THR A 204 16.40 -5.89 -19.43
N ARG A 205 16.72 -7.18 -19.22
CA ARG A 205 16.21 -8.29 -20.06
C ARG A 205 14.68 -8.39 -19.97
N TYR A 206 14.13 -8.28 -18.76
CA TYR A 206 12.69 -8.29 -18.54
C TYR A 206 11.99 -7.17 -19.31
N TRP A 207 12.51 -5.94 -19.25
CA TRP A 207 11.93 -4.83 -20.01
C TRP A 207 12.12 -4.96 -21.52
N GLN A 208 13.15 -5.66 -22.01
CA GLN A 208 13.38 -5.93 -23.43
C GLN A 208 12.46 -7.02 -23.99
N ARG A 209 12.33 -8.15 -23.28
CA ARG A 209 11.62 -9.36 -23.75
C ARG A 209 10.19 -9.45 -23.25
N GLY A 210 9.92 -8.84 -22.10
CA GLY A 210 8.64 -8.94 -21.39
C GLY A 210 8.49 -10.20 -20.52
N THR A 211 9.53 -11.02 -20.36
CA THR A 211 9.50 -12.26 -19.55
C THR A 211 10.74 -12.40 -18.68
N THR A 212 10.68 -13.28 -17.68
CA THR A 212 11.80 -13.65 -16.79
C THR A 212 12.51 -14.95 -17.20
N TYR A 213 12.29 -15.41 -18.44
CA TYR A 213 12.92 -16.62 -18.99
C TYR A 213 14.16 -16.28 -19.84
N ARG A 214 15.18 -17.13 -19.77
CA ARG A 214 16.46 -16.96 -20.50
C ARG A 214 16.51 -17.64 -21.88
N GLY A 215 15.52 -18.48 -22.23
CA GLY A 215 15.46 -19.28 -23.46
C GLY A 215 14.94 -18.55 -24.72
N LYS A 216 14.86 -19.24 -25.86
CA LYS A 216 14.28 -18.71 -27.11
C LYS A 216 12.78 -18.50 -26.96
N ASP A 217 12.31 -17.31 -27.32
CA ASP A 217 10.93 -16.87 -27.18
C ASP A 217 10.00 -17.73 -28.06
N ALA A 218 8.97 -18.33 -27.44
CA ALA A 218 7.79 -18.75 -28.16
C ALA A 218 7.13 -17.50 -28.81
N ALA A 219 6.14 -17.68 -29.69
CA ALA A 219 5.30 -16.54 -30.09
C ALA A 219 4.57 -16.03 -28.84
N LEU A 220 5.01 -14.89 -28.32
CA LEU A 220 4.47 -14.27 -27.11
C LEU A 220 3.61 -13.06 -27.46
N HIS A 221 2.45 -13.01 -26.83
CA HIS A 221 1.47 -11.95 -26.98
C HIS A 221 1.50 -10.99 -25.79
N GLY A 222 1.06 -9.76 -26.01
CA GLY A 222 0.85 -8.75 -24.99
C GLY A 222 -0.10 -9.22 -23.91
N ASN A 223 0.30 -9.14 -22.65
CA ASN A 223 -0.52 -9.58 -21.53
C ASN A 223 -1.55 -8.51 -21.13
N PRO A 224 -2.87 -8.76 -21.33
CA PRO A 224 -3.93 -7.80 -21.02
C PRO A 224 -3.99 -7.40 -19.55
N MET A 225 -3.49 -8.25 -18.64
CA MET A 225 -3.47 -7.90 -17.22
C MET A 225 -2.62 -6.67 -16.94
N PHE A 226 -1.67 -6.32 -17.80
CA PHE A 226 -0.85 -5.11 -17.63
C PHE A 226 -1.51 -3.83 -18.17
N HIS A 227 -2.78 -3.90 -18.59
CA HIS A 227 -3.48 -2.78 -19.23
C HIS A 227 -4.59 -2.24 -18.32
N PRO A 228 -4.40 -1.07 -17.69
CA PRO A 228 -5.50 -0.38 -17.03
C PRO A 228 -6.46 0.19 -18.08
N LEU A 229 -7.78 0.03 -17.86
CA LEU A 229 -8.81 0.60 -18.74
C LEU A 229 -8.88 2.14 -18.70
N ASP A 230 -8.34 2.76 -17.64
CA ASP A 230 -8.26 4.22 -17.54
C ASP A 230 -7.05 4.73 -18.33
N SER A 231 -7.31 5.58 -19.34
CA SER A 231 -6.29 6.18 -20.20
C SER A 231 -5.32 7.10 -19.47
N ASN A 232 -5.71 7.62 -18.28
CA ASN A 232 -4.86 8.50 -17.47
C ASN A 232 -3.93 7.73 -16.51
N VAL A 233 -4.02 6.40 -16.52
CA VAL A 233 -3.23 5.51 -15.68
C VAL A 233 -2.16 4.84 -16.55
N HIS A 234 -0.90 5.06 -16.19
CA HIS A 234 0.26 4.58 -16.95
C HIS A 234 1.01 3.49 -16.21
N LEU A 235 1.54 2.51 -16.94
CA LEU A 235 2.41 1.48 -16.38
C LEU A 235 3.62 2.14 -15.70
N HIS A 236 3.87 1.81 -14.43
CA HIS A 236 5.01 2.37 -13.73
C HIS A 236 6.33 1.84 -14.32
N TYR A 237 7.24 2.76 -14.65
CA TYR A 237 8.49 2.45 -15.34
C TYR A 237 9.48 1.63 -14.51
N ALA A 238 9.28 1.47 -13.20
CA ALA A 238 10.12 0.64 -12.32
C ALA A 238 9.50 -0.73 -12.01
N THR A 239 8.50 -1.16 -12.79
CA THR A 239 7.89 -2.50 -12.68
C THR A 239 8.98 -3.57 -12.80
N ASP A 240 9.12 -4.40 -11.77
CA ASP A 240 10.11 -5.46 -11.67
C ASP A 240 9.51 -6.66 -10.93
N PRO A 241 9.37 -7.84 -11.57
CA PRO A 241 8.76 -9.01 -10.95
C PRO A 241 9.60 -9.60 -9.81
N LEU A 242 10.88 -9.27 -9.69
CA LEU A 242 11.77 -9.81 -8.66
C LEU A 242 11.67 -9.04 -7.33
N LEU A 243 11.20 -7.79 -7.38
CA LEU A 243 11.21 -6.85 -6.26
C LEU A 243 10.32 -7.27 -5.07
N GLY A 244 9.40 -8.21 -5.28
CA GLY A 244 8.49 -8.71 -4.26
C GLY A 244 9.01 -9.90 -3.44
N PHE A 245 10.19 -10.44 -3.73
CA PHE A 245 10.67 -11.74 -3.24
C PHE A 245 11.91 -11.63 -2.33
N HIS A 246 12.28 -12.72 -1.63
CA HIS A 246 13.41 -12.78 -0.68
C HIS A 246 14.62 -13.50 -1.28
N LEU A 247 15.27 -12.83 -2.23
CA LEU A 247 16.32 -13.37 -3.10
C LEU A 247 17.69 -13.53 -2.42
N ALA A 248 17.84 -13.17 -1.15
CA ALA A 248 19.10 -13.36 -0.41
C ALA A 248 19.57 -14.83 -0.43
N THR A 249 18.63 -15.78 -0.40
CA THR A 249 18.90 -17.22 -0.44
C THR A 249 19.48 -17.71 -1.77
N THR A 250 19.39 -16.90 -2.83
CA THR A 250 20.04 -17.19 -4.12
C THR A 250 21.55 -16.91 -4.07
N TYR A 251 21.99 -16.04 -3.17
CA TYR A 251 23.38 -15.56 -3.09
C TYR A 251 24.12 -16.03 -1.84
N ALA A 252 23.40 -16.35 -0.76
CA ALA A 252 23.96 -16.95 0.44
C ALA A 252 23.70 -18.47 0.44
N PRO A 253 24.75 -19.31 0.52
CA PRO A 253 24.57 -20.75 0.69
C PRO A 253 23.87 -21.03 2.03
N LEU A 254 22.72 -21.70 1.96
CA LEU A 254 22.05 -22.27 3.14
C LEU A 254 22.66 -23.64 3.41
N ASP A 255 23.08 -23.88 4.65
CA ASP A 255 23.58 -25.20 5.06
C ASP A 255 22.44 -26.22 4.99
N ALA A 256 22.65 -27.33 4.28
CA ALA A 256 21.61 -28.32 3.99
C ALA A 256 21.02 -28.96 5.26
N THR A 257 21.75 -28.88 6.38
CA THR A 257 21.41 -29.47 7.68
C THR A 257 20.41 -28.65 8.50
N GLN A 258 20.12 -27.39 8.14
CA GLN A 258 19.29 -26.47 8.94
C GLN A 258 17.94 -26.11 8.29
N THR A 259 17.64 -26.66 7.10
CA THR A 259 16.37 -26.35 6.41
C THR A 259 15.24 -27.25 6.95
N THR A 260 14.22 -26.63 7.54
CA THR A 260 12.99 -27.32 8.03
C THR A 260 12.04 -27.76 6.90
N SER A 261 12.46 -27.62 5.64
CA SER A 261 11.68 -27.99 4.46
C SER A 261 12.25 -29.25 3.81
N ALA A 262 11.40 -30.24 3.58
CA ALA A 262 11.73 -31.57 3.04
C ALA A 262 12.18 -31.58 1.55
N VAL A 263 12.73 -30.49 1.05
CA VAL A 263 13.26 -30.36 -0.31
C VAL A 263 14.64 -29.75 -0.17
N SER A 264 15.70 -30.54 -0.32
CA SER A 264 17.03 -30.00 -0.56
C SER A 264 17.02 -29.34 -1.93
N PRO A 265 17.01 -27.99 -2.05
CA PRO A 265 17.01 -27.39 -3.36
C PRO A 265 18.45 -27.32 -3.82
N SER A 266 18.75 -27.82 -5.02
CA SER A 266 19.85 -27.25 -5.78
C SER A 266 19.70 -25.72 -5.74
N GLN A 267 20.75 -24.97 -5.37
CA GLN A 267 20.65 -23.52 -5.31
C GLN A 267 20.11 -22.97 -6.63
N PRO A 268 19.13 -22.04 -6.61
CA PRO A 268 18.61 -21.46 -7.82
C PRO A 268 19.76 -20.87 -8.64
N SER A 269 19.81 -21.17 -9.93
CA SER A 269 20.91 -20.68 -10.78
C SER A 269 20.77 -19.20 -11.12
N THR A 270 19.58 -18.63 -10.87
CA THR A 270 19.26 -17.23 -11.12
C THR A 270 18.28 -16.66 -10.09
N PRO A 271 18.27 -15.33 -9.85
CA PRO A 271 17.28 -14.69 -8.98
C PRO A 271 15.83 -14.89 -9.45
N ALA A 272 15.62 -14.96 -10.77
CA ALA A 272 14.30 -15.23 -11.36
C ALA A 272 13.80 -16.65 -11.05
N GLU A 273 14.70 -17.63 -10.98
CA GLU A 273 14.34 -18.98 -10.52
C GLU A 273 14.02 -19.01 -9.03
N GLY A 274 14.78 -18.29 -8.20
CA GLY A 274 14.50 -18.11 -6.78
C GLY A 274 13.12 -17.51 -6.54
N ALA A 275 12.80 -16.40 -7.21
CA ALA A 275 11.48 -15.76 -7.13
C ALA A 275 10.33 -16.71 -7.53
N ARG A 276 10.51 -17.47 -8.62
CA ARG A 276 9.51 -18.47 -9.06
C ARG A 276 9.31 -19.58 -8.03
N ALA A 277 10.40 -20.08 -7.43
CA ALA A 277 10.35 -21.11 -6.42
C ALA A 277 9.63 -20.62 -5.15
N GLU A 278 9.91 -19.39 -4.70
CA GLU A 278 9.19 -18.77 -3.59
C GLU A 278 7.71 -18.60 -3.91
N PHE A 279 7.37 -18.05 -5.07
CA PHE A 279 5.99 -17.91 -5.51
C PHE A 279 5.24 -19.26 -5.46
N GLN A 280 5.83 -20.32 -6.03
CA GLN A 280 5.26 -21.67 -6.02
C GLN A 280 5.06 -22.19 -4.58
N SER A 281 6.05 -21.98 -3.71
CA SER A 281 5.98 -22.35 -2.30
C SER A 281 4.88 -21.60 -1.56
N TRP A 282 4.70 -20.31 -1.82
CA TRP A 282 3.70 -19.50 -1.16
C TRP A 282 2.27 -19.85 -1.60
N ILE A 283 2.03 -20.07 -2.91
CA ILE A 283 0.71 -20.52 -3.39
C ILE A 283 0.37 -21.94 -2.91
N LEU A 284 1.39 -22.79 -2.71
CA LEU A 284 1.25 -24.10 -2.07
C LEU A 284 0.79 -23.95 -0.61
N SER A 285 1.43 -23.08 0.16
CA SER A 285 1.03 -22.83 1.55
C SER A 285 -0.37 -22.23 1.67
N LEU A 286 -0.75 -21.28 0.82
CA LEU A 286 -2.10 -20.70 0.83
C LEU A 286 -3.21 -21.75 0.61
N ARG A 287 -2.93 -22.78 -0.19
CA ARG A 287 -3.86 -23.88 -0.45
C ARG A 287 -3.88 -24.90 0.68
N LYS A 288 -2.72 -25.20 1.26
CA LYS A 288 -2.58 -26.12 2.39
C LYS A 288 -2.91 -25.48 3.75
N ALA A 289 -3.24 -24.19 3.78
CA ALA A 289 -3.55 -23.48 5.01
C ALA A 289 -4.66 -24.21 5.79
N ALA A 290 -4.42 -24.46 7.08
CA ALA A 290 -5.31 -25.28 7.90
C ALA A 290 -6.71 -24.64 8.05
N LYS A 291 -6.77 -23.31 7.97
CA LYS A 291 -8.00 -22.53 8.00
C LYS A 291 -8.06 -21.68 6.72
N PRO A 292 -9.18 -21.71 5.97
CA PRO A 292 -9.31 -20.89 4.77
C PRO A 292 -9.21 -19.40 5.12
N ALA A 293 -8.26 -18.70 4.50
CA ALA A 293 -8.20 -17.24 4.55
C ALA A 293 -9.40 -16.63 3.80
N VAL A 294 -9.99 -15.59 4.39
CA VAL A 294 -11.01 -14.74 3.77
C VAL A 294 -10.34 -13.45 3.31
N LEU A 295 -10.48 -13.12 2.03
CA LEU A 295 -9.92 -11.94 1.40
C LEU A 295 -11.07 -11.07 0.89
N ARG A 296 -11.18 -9.83 1.36
CA ARG A 296 -12.26 -8.90 1.03
C ARG A 296 -11.70 -7.75 0.22
N PHE A 297 -12.26 -7.48 -0.95
CA PHE A 297 -11.74 -6.47 -1.86
C PHE A 297 -12.66 -5.27 -2.01
N PHE A 298 -12.12 -4.08 -1.77
CA PHE A 298 -12.77 -2.78 -2.02
C PHE A 298 -11.94 -1.96 -3.01
N ILE A 299 -12.62 -1.33 -3.96
CA ILE A 299 -12.05 -0.36 -4.90
C ILE A 299 -12.57 1.03 -4.54
N GLY A 300 -11.66 1.94 -4.18
CA GLY A 300 -12.00 3.33 -3.83
C GLY A 300 -10.90 4.05 -3.03
N ASP A 301 -11.26 5.21 -2.47
CA ASP A 301 -10.37 6.07 -1.70
C ASP A 301 -10.05 5.53 -0.30
N ALA A 302 -8.82 5.81 0.16
CA ALA A 302 -8.27 5.35 1.43
C ALA A 302 -9.00 5.89 2.63
N LEU A 303 -9.11 7.21 2.64
CA LEU A 303 -9.56 7.96 3.79
C LEU A 303 -11.08 7.88 3.83
N ALA A 304 -11.75 7.95 2.69
CA ALA A 304 -13.20 7.74 2.59
C ALA A 304 -13.60 6.36 3.11
N PHE A 305 -12.94 5.28 2.66
CA PHE A 305 -13.21 3.93 3.16
C PHE A 305 -12.97 3.82 4.66
N SER A 306 -11.87 4.37 5.14
CA SER A 306 -11.51 4.32 6.56
C SER A 306 -12.50 5.10 7.43
N HIS A 307 -12.84 6.34 7.06
CA HIS A 307 -13.84 7.15 7.76
C HIS A 307 -15.24 6.58 7.67
N PHE A 308 -15.59 5.90 6.58
CA PHE A 308 -16.85 5.16 6.47
C PHE A 308 -16.92 4.02 7.50
N LEU A 309 -15.85 3.22 7.65
CA LEU A 309 -15.78 2.19 8.69
C LEU A 309 -15.85 2.79 10.10
N GLN A 310 -15.19 3.94 10.34
CA GLN A 310 -15.30 4.64 11.62
C GLN A 310 -16.74 5.08 11.92
N HIS A 311 -17.43 5.63 10.91
CA HIS A 311 -18.83 6.05 11.02
C HIS A 311 -19.72 4.86 11.37
N LYS A 312 -19.59 3.75 10.64
CA LYS A 312 -20.29 2.49 10.90
C LYS A 312 -20.03 1.97 12.32
N ASN A 313 -18.80 2.05 12.83
CA ASN A 313 -18.49 1.62 14.19
C ASN A 313 -19.14 2.48 15.28
N ARG A 314 -19.28 3.78 15.04
CA ARG A 314 -19.84 4.71 16.04
C ARG A 314 -21.36 4.82 16.00
N LEU A 315 -21.94 4.80 14.80
CA LEU A 315 -23.35 5.12 14.57
C LEU A 315 -24.15 3.94 14.01
N GLY A 316 -23.51 2.80 13.77
CA GLY A 316 -24.16 1.64 13.16
C GLY A 316 -24.75 1.99 11.78
N ASN A 317 -25.94 1.47 11.50
CA ASN A 317 -26.71 1.77 10.27
C ASN A 317 -27.74 2.90 10.49
N THR A 318 -27.70 3.60 11.63
CA THR A 318 -28.76 4.56 12.00
C THR A 318 -28.72 5.86 11.20
N ARG A 319 -27.55 6.20 10.62
CA ARG A 319 -27.38 7.41 9.81
C ARG A 319 -26.54 7.14 8.56
N PRO A 320 -26.91 7.71 7.41
CA PRO A 320 -26.06 7.68 6.22
C PRO A 320 -24.71 8.34 6.51
N ALA A 321 -23.65 7.76 5.97
CA ALA A 321 -22.28 8.27 6.16
C ALA A 321 -21.92 9.38 5.17
N HIS A 322 -22.67 9.51 4.06
CA HIS A 322 -22.47 10.51 2.99
C HIS A 322 -21.04 10.60 2.44
N TRP A 323 -20.31 9.49 2.47
CA TRP A 323 -19.01 9.38 1.81
C TRP A 323 -19.19 8.93 0.36
N HIS A 324 -18.34 9.45 -0.53
CA HIS A 324 -18.24 9.02 -1.91
C HIS A 324 -17.10 8.02 -2.07
N ARG A 325 -17.16 7.18 -3.10
CA ARG A 325 -16.17 6.13 -3.37
C ARG A 325 -14.79 6.72 -3.68
N ALA A 326 -14.72 7.84 -4.39
CA ALA A 326 -13.49 8.54 -4.73
C ALA A 326 -13.69 10.07 -4.65
N TRP A 327 -12.59 10.82 -4.71
CA TRP A 327 -12.61 12.28 -4.55
C TRP A 327 -13.25 13.03 -5.71
N PHE A 328 -13.12 12.49 -6.92
CA PHE A 328 -13.64 13.09 -8.16
C PHE A 328 -14.86 12.34 -8.70
N ASP A 329 -15.48 11.52 -7.86
CA ASP A 329 -16.63 10.69 -8.21
C ASP A 329 -17.78 11.01 -7.24
N PHE A 330 -18.99 11.05 -7.78
CA PHE A 330 -20.22 11.23 -7.01
C PHE A 330 -20.89 9.89 -6.67
N GLU A 331 -20.28 8.74 -7.00
CA GLU A 331 -20.77 7.43 -6.58
C GLU A 331 -20.73 7.32 -5.04
N PRO A 332 -21.89 7.08 -4.38
CA PRO A 332 -21.91 6.86 -2.94
C PRO A 332 -21.11 5.63 -2.54
N LEU A 333 -20.38 5.73 -1.44
CA LEU A 333 -19.70 4.59 -0.85
C LEU A 333 -20.73 3.69 -0.15
N VAL A 334 -21.06 2.58 -0.81
CA VAL A 334 -21.96 1.55 -0.28
C VAL A 334 -21.21 0.23 -0.13
N LEU A 335 -21.23 -0.31 1.09
CA LEU A 335 -20.70 -1.64 1.41
C LEU A 335 -21.83 -2.68 1.45
N ASP A 336 -21.49 -3.94 1.23
CA ASP A 336 -22.39 -5.07 1.32
C ASP A 336 -23.13 -5.08 2.66
N THR A 337 -24.46 -5.11 2.60
CA THR A 337 -25.30 -5.07 3.79
C THR A 337 -25.22 -6.35 4.58
N ASN A 338 -24.86 -7.49 3.97
CA ASN A 338 -24.73 -8.75 4.69
C ASN A 338 -23.39 -8.84 5.45
N ASP A 339 -22.28 -8.59 4.76
CA ASP A 339 -20.95 -8.60 5.37
C ASP A 339 -20.77 -7.49 6.42
N TYR A 340 -21.28 -6.29 6.16
CA TYR A 340 -21.13 -5.11 7.01
C TYR A 340 -22.42 -4.69 7.74
N ALA A 341 -23.38 -5.61 7.91
CA ALA A 341 -24.46 -5.50 8.90
C ALA A 341 -23.89 -5.48 10.32
N GLU A 342 -24.66 -5.04 11.32
CA GLU A 342 -24.24 -4.90 12.72
C GLU A 342 -23.53 -6.15 13.29
N ASN A 343 -24.06 -7.34 12.99
CA ASN A 343 -23.47 -8.65 13.36
C ASN A 343 -22.88 -9.40 12.14
N GLY A 344 -22.58 -8.68 11.06
CA GLY A 344 -21.98 -9.24 9.86
C GLY A 344 -20.54 -9.71 10.11
N PRO A 345 -20.04 -10.67 9.30
CA PRO A 345 -18.74 -11.29 9.50
C PRO A 345 -17.54 -10.38 9.17
N ALA A 346 -17.74 -9.25 8.48
CA ALA A 346 -16.62 -8.40 8.08
C ALA A 346 -16.03 -7.60 9.25
N PRO A 347 -14.70 -7.65 9.45
CA PRO A 347 -14.05 -6.85 10.47
C PRO A 347 -14.19 -5.36 10.15
N ARG A 348 -14.40 -4.56 11.20
CA ARG A 348 -14.41 -3.09 11.13
C ARG A 348 -13.36 -2.44 12.03
N VAL A 349 -12.68 -3.26 12.82
CA VAL A 349 -11.49 -2.92 13.59
C VAL A 349 -10.48 -4.05 13.40
N PHE A 350 -9.21 -3.72 13.35
CA PHE A 350 -8.17 -4.61 12.82
C PHE A 350 -7.03 -4.78 13.80
N ASP A 351 -6.42 -5.98 13.78
CA ASP A 351 -5.19 -6.28 14.51
C ASP A 351 -3.99 -5.62 13.84
N VAL A 352 -3.96 -5.62 12.51
CA VAL A 352 -2.90 -4.97 11.73
C VAL A 352 -3.50 -4.13 10.63
N ILE A 353 -3.02 -2.90 10.51
CA ILE A 353 -3.33 -2.01 9.40
C ILE A 353 -2.03 -1.71 8.66
N ASP A 354 -1.92 -2.15 7.41
CA ASP A 354 -0.83 -1.76 6.53
C ASP A 354 -1.34 -0.64 5.61
N THR A 355 -0.65 0.50 5.58
CA THR A 355 -1.06 1.64 4.76
C THR A 355 -0.21 1.82 3.51
N SER A 356 0.65 0.84 3.20
CA SER A 356 1.64 0.95 2.13
C SER A 356 2.36 2.32 2.20
N ASN A 357 2.66 2.90 1.04
CA ASN A 357 3.23 4.22 0.90
C ASN A 357 2.20 5.35 0.78
N LEU A 358 0.96 5.18 1.28
CA LEU A 358 -0.06 6.22 1.20
C LEU A 358 0.36 7.52 1.87
N ILE A 359 1.22 7.45 2.89
CA ILE A 359 1.71 8.66 3.54
C ILE A 359 2.47 9.57 2.58
N ASP A 360 3.08 9.04 1.50
CA ASP A 360 3.78 9.82 0.47
C ASP A 360 2.84 10.67 -0.41
N TYR A 361 1.59 10.24 -0.56
CA TYR A 361 0.61 10.87 -1.46
C TYR A 361 -0.50 11.61 -0.72
N VAL A 362 -0.87 11.14 0.47
CA VAL A 362 -2.04 11.59 1.23
C VAL A 362 -1.62 12.28 2.54
N GLY A 363 -0.36 12.16 2.96
CA GLY A 363 0.14 12.77 4.19
C GLY A 363 -0.05 11.88 5.42
N ALA A 364 0.95 11.88 6.31
CA ALA A 364 0.95 11.01 7.49
C ALA A 364 -0.18 11.34 8.47
N ILE A 365 -0.48 12.63 8.69
CA ILE A 365 -1.57 13.06 9.57
C ILE A 365 -2.91 12.52 9.10
N GLY A 366 -3.22 12.65 7.80
CA GLY A 366 -4.49 12.18 7.23
C GLY A 366 -4.66 10.66 7.36
N VAL A 367 -3.61 9.92 6.99
CA VAL A 367 -3.60 8.45 7.10
C VAL A 367 -3.74 7.98 8.54
N LEU A 368 -2.95 8.51 9.47
CA LEU A 368 -2.98 8.11 10.88
C LEU A 368 -4.29 8.53 11.57
N ALA A 369 -4.86 9.70 11.23
CA ALA A 369 -6.16 10.11 11.76
C ALA A 369 -7.31 9.21 11.27
N ALA A 370 -7.23 8.73 10.03
CA ALA A 370 -8.22 7.83 9.44
C ALA A 370 -8.07 6.37 9.93
N THR A 371 -6.86 5.93 10.27
CA THR A 371 -6.58 4.53 10.63
C THR A 371 -6.51 4.27 12.13
N SER A 372 -6.08 5.25 12.94
CA SER A 372 -5.99 5.11 14.40
C SER A 372 -7.29 4.58 15.02
N PRO A 373 -8.50 5.09 14.71
CA PRO A 373 -9.74 4.56 15.31
C PRO A 373 -10.15 3.17 14.82
N LEU A 374 -9.55 2.65 13.75
CA LEU A 374 -9.80 1.31 13.23
C LEU A 374 -8.84 0.27 13.84
N LEU A 375 -7.81 0.70 14.58
CA LEU A 375 -6.91 -0.20 15.27
C LEU A 375 -7.57 -0.76 16.54
N LYS A 376 -7.58 -2.09 16.70
CA LYS A 376 -8.05 -2.74 17.92
C LYS A 376 -7.29 -2.22 19.14
N ASN A 377 -7.99 -2.14 20.27
CA ASN A 377 -7.38 -1.78 21.54
C ASN A 377 -6.69 -3.00 22.18
N ASP A 378 -5.63 -3.48 21.53
CA ASP A 378 -4.85 -4.64 21.96
C ASP A 378 -3.35 -4.39 21.80
N ALA A 379 -2.52 -4.96 22.69
CA ALA A 379 -1.08 -4.71 22.76
C ALA A 379 -0.27 -5.10 21.49
N PRO A 380 -0.55 -6.23 20.80
CA PRO A 380 0.11 -6.56 19.55
C PRO A 380 -0.44 -5.78 18.35
N ALA A 381 -1.56 -5.05 18.50
CA ALA A 381 -2.17 -4.37 17.37
C ALA A 381 -1.25 -3.25 16.84
N THR A 382 -1.02 -3.22 15.53
CA THR A 382 -0.02 -2.34 14.91
C THR A 382 -0.54 -1.69 13.61
N ILE A 383 -0.24 -0.41 13.41
CA ILE A 383 -0.36 0.25 12.11
C ILE A 383 1.04 0.34 11.51
N PHE A 384 1.21 -0.04 10.25
CA PHE A 384 2.45 0.13 9.50
C PHE A 384 2.26 1.20 8.44
N THR A 385 3.15 2.18 8.43
CA THR A 385 3.25 3.18 7.35
C THR A 385 4.59 3.02 6.64
N GLU A 386 4.62 3.12 5.32
CA GLU A 386 5.86 3.12 4.54
C GLU A 386 6.11 4.50 3.93
N ASN A 387 7.31 5.03 4.07
CA ASN A 387 7.77 6.20 3.32
C ASN A 387 8.71 5.71 2.24
N LEU A 388 8.44 6.03 0.98
CA LEU A 388 9.35 5.74 -0.13
C LEU A 388 9.95 7.02 -0.69
N ILE A 389 9.24 8.16 -0.68
CA ILE A 389 9.78 9.40 -1.26
C ILE A 389 10.81 10.03 -0.32
N ARG A 390 11.99 10.33 -0.87
CA ARG A 390 13.07 10.99 -0.15
C ARG A 390 12.86 12.50 -0.15
N GLU A 391 12.22 12.99 0.92
CA GLU A 391 12.14 14.41 1.23
C GLU A 391 13.19 14.85 2.26
N SER A 392 13.71 13.89 3.05
CA SER A 392 14.68 14.12 4.11
C SER A 392 16.03 13.47 3.80
N LYS A 393 17.11 14.08 4.29
CA LYS A 393 18.47 13.57 4.10
C LYS A 393 18.77 12.39 5.00
N THR A 394 18.19 12.39 6.20
CA THR A 394 18.38 11.36 7.23
C THR A 394 17.05 10.80 7.71
N HIS A 395 17.07 9.59 8.27
CA HIS A 395 15.88 9.01 8.90
C HIS A 395 15.39 9.84 10.10
N LYS A 396 16.31 10.47 10.86
CA LYS A 396 15.95 11.38 11.95
C LYS A 396 15.16 12.59 11.44
N GLU A 397 15.64 13.24 10.38
CA GLU A 397 14.96 14.38 9.77
C GLU A 397 13.59 13.99 9.18
N LEU A 398 13.46 12.76 8.65
CA LEU A 398 12.15 12.22 8.26
C LEU A 398 11.21 12.16 9.47
N MET A 399 11.65 11.57 10.58
CA MET A 399 10.84 11.46 11.80
C MET A 399 10.47 12.84 12.38
N ASP A 400 11.39 13.79 12.39
CA ASP A 400 11.19 15.15 12.92
C ASP A 400 10.14 15.95 12.12
N ASN A 401 9.99 15.65 10.82
CA ASN A 401 9.08 16.38 9.93
C ASN A 401 7.77 15.64 9.63
N LEU A 402 7.70 14.34 9.93
CA LEU A 402 6.59 13.46 9.52
C LEU A 402 5.20 13.94 9.95
N LEU A 403 5.10 14.52 11.16
CA LEU A 403 3.83 14.95 11.76
C LEU A 403 3.70 16.46 11.91
N PHE A 404 4.53 17.25 11.21
CA PHE A 404 4.49 18.71 11.20
C PHE A 404 4.54 19.35 12.60
N GLY A 405 5.14 18.68 13.58
CA GLY A 405 5.16 19.12 14.97
C GLY A 405 6.12 18.25 15.77
N ASP A 406 6.17 18.44 17.09
CA ASP A 406 6.92 17.53 17.95
C ASP A 406 6.34 16.10 17.83
N LEU A 407 7.18 15.15 17.40
CA LEU A 407 6.74 13.81 17.06
C LEU A 407 6.06 13.09 18.23
N GLN A 408 6.58 13.24 19.45
CA GLN A 408 6.02 12.59 20.64
C GLN A 408 4.66 13.20 20.99
N THR A 409 4.54 14.53 20.97
CA THR A 409 3.31 15.24 21.27
C THR A 409 2.21 14.91 20.26
N VAL A 410 2.51 15.03 18.95
CA VAL A 410 1.52 14.82 17.89
C VAL A 410 1.13 13.35 17.77
N SER A 411 2.07 12.41 17.91
CA SER A 411 1.74 10.97 17.92
C SER A 411 0.83 10.62 19.11
N THR A 412 1.12 11.17 20.29
CA THR A 412 0.28 10.98 21.49
C THR A 412 -1.14 11.54 21.26
N LEU A 413 -1.29 12.69 20.61
CA LEU A 413 -2.58 13.26 20.20
C LEU A 413 -3.35 12.37 19.18
N LEU A 414 -2.62 11.64 18.33
CA LEU A 414 -3.19 10.61 17.44
C LEU A 414 -3.57 9.31 18.19
N GLY A 415 -3.25 9.20 19.48
CA GLY A 415 -3.45 8.01 20.30
C GLY A 415 -2.54 6.86 19.89
N LEU A 416 -1.35 7.16 19.36
CA LEU A 416 -0.37 6.21 18.83
C LEU A 416 1.03 6.60 19.29
N VAL A 417 1.96 5.66 19.23
CA VAL A 417 3.39 5.92 19.38
C VAL A 417 4.17 5.19 18.29
N PRO A 418 5.14 5.84 17.65
CA PRO A 418 6.08 5.14 16.77
C PRO A 418 6.98 4.27 17.65
N VAL A 419 6.96 2.96 17.44
CA VAL A 419 7.63 2.00 18.33
C VAL A 419 9.12 2.33 18.41
N GLU A 420 9.75 2.62 17.27
CA GLU A 420 11.20 2.84 17.18
C GLU A 420 11.69 4.00 18.05
N VAL A 421 10.87 5.04 18.17
CA VAL A 421 11.19 6.24 18.96
C VAL A 421 11.03 5.97 20.45
N VAL A 422 10.01 5.19 20.83
CA VAL A 422 9.73 4.90 22.25
C VAL A 422 10.66 3.82 22.80
N THR A 423 10.97 2.80 22.01
CA THR A 423 11.84 1.70 22.45
C THR A 423 13.32 1.99 22.20
N ASN A 424 13.64 3.01 21.40
CA ASN A 424 14.99 3.26 20.89
C ASN A 424 15.60 2.03 20.19
N THR A 425 14.74 1.22 19.56
CA THR A 425 15.10 0.01 18.80
C THR A 425 14.42 0.02 17.45
N SER A 426 15.14 -0.33 16.39
CA SER A 426 14.54 -0.50 15.06
C SER A 426 14.29 -1.97 14.77
N PRO A 427 13.06 -2.40 14.45
CA PRO A 427 12.79 -3.74 13.96
C PRO A 427 13.27 -3.95 12.51
N SER A 428 13.63 -2.87 11.80
CA SER A 428 14.03 -2.87 10.40
C SER A 428 15.47 -2.40 10.23
N CYS A 429 16.26 -3.07 9.39
CA CYS A 429 17.62 -2.63 9.09
C CYS A 429 17.59 -1.54 8.01
N THR A 430 18.05 -0.33 8.32
CA THR A 430 18.19 0.77 7.34
C THR A 430 19.54 0.74 6.60
N ARG A 431 20.43 -0.21 6.94
CA ARG A 431 21.77 -0.34 6.35
C ARG A 431 21.71 -0.52 4.83
N ASP A 432 20.78 -1.33 4.34
CA ASP A 432 20.67 -1.61 2.91
C ASP A 432 20.30 -0.36 2.11
N GLU A 433 19.43 0.51 2.66
CA GLU A 433 19.16 1.83 2.07
C GLU A 433 20.41 2.71 2.05
N THR A 434 21.21 2.71 3.14
CA THR A 434 22.47 3.46 3.18
C THR A 434 23.47 2.95 2.13
N ILE A 435 23.54 1.63 1.89
CA ILE A 435 24.37 1.03 0.84
C ILE A 435 23.87 1.47 -0.55
N ILE A 436 22.57 1.38 -0.80
CA ILE A 436 21.96 1.82 -2.07
C ILE A 436 22.28 3.31 -2.33
N LEU A 437 22.15 4.16 -1.30
CA LEU A 437 22.49 5.58 -1.40
C LEU A 437 23.98 5.80 -1.67
N ALA A 438 24.86 5.03 -1.03
CA ALA A 438 26.30 5.11 -1.27
C ALA A 438 26.66 4.74 -2.72
N ILE A 439 26.10 3.66 -3.26
CA ILE A 439 26.26 3.24 -4.67
C ILE A 439 25.85 4.37 -5.62
N ILE A 440 24.69 4.99 -5.36
CA ILE A 440 24.18 6.11 -6.17
C ILE A 440 25.11 7.33 -6.09
N SER A 441 25.70 7.59 -4.92
CA SER A 441 26.60 8.73 -4.73
C SER A 441 27.99 8.53 -5.36
N ALA A 442 28.47 7.28 -5.42
CA ALA A 442 29.79 6.94 -5.97
C ALA A 442 29.85 7.01 -7.50
N GLY A 443 28.71 6.82 -8.19
CA GLY A 443 28.62 6.85 -9.65
C GLY A 443 28.55 8.26 -10.27
N LYS A 444 28.82 9.33 -9.53
CA LYS A 444 28.72 10.72 -10.01
C LYS A 444 30.06 11.42 -10.08
N ASP A 445 30.32 12.09 -11.21
CA ASP A 445 31.21 13.23 -11.25
C ASP A 445 30.63 14.36 -10.39
N GLN A 446 31.43 14.94 -9.51
CA GLN A 446 31.05 15.86 -8.43
C GLN A 446 30.42 17.20 -8.87
N ARG A 447 30.05 17.38 -10.16
CA ARG A 447 29.72 18.70 -10.72
C ARG A 447 28.23 19.07 -10.77
N GLU A 448 27.28 18.15 -10.50
CA GLU A 448 25.85 18.52 -10.42
C GLU A 448 25.15 17.90 -9.19
N ALA A 449 25.07 18.72 -8.13
CA ALA A 449 24.56 18.36 -6.81
C ALA A 449 23.02 18.39 -6.71
N ALA A 450 22.31 17.66 -7.57
CA ALA A 450 20.91 17.31 -7.33
C ALA A 450 20.81 15.89 -6.75
N PRO A 451 20.04 15.65 -5.66
CA PRO A 451 19.85 14.30 -5.13
C PRO A 451 19.06 13.45 -6.15
N THR A 452 19.72 12.48 -6.76
CA THR A 452 19.15 11.63 -7.83
C THR A 452 18.46 10.38 -7.31
N SER A 453 18.74 9.95 -6.07
CA SER A 453 17.87 8.98 -5.41
C SER A 453 16.72 9.71 -4.73
N ARG A 454 15.53 9.61 -5.34
CA ARG A 454 14.27 10.04 -4.73
C ARG A 454 13.67 8.99 -3.81
N GLN A 455 14.34 7.87 -3.57
CA GLN A 455 13.81 6.86 -2.66
C GLN A 455 14.68 6.63 -1.43
N LEU A 456 14.01 6.64 -0.28
CA LEU A 456 14.52 6.17 1.00
C LEU A 456 13.38 5.38 1.65
N PHE A 457 13.48 4.06 1.61
CA PHE A 457 12.45 3.20 2.19
C PHE A 457 12.55 3.20 3.71
N SER A 458 11.44 3.53 4.37
CA SER A 458 11.31 3.42 5.82
C SER A 458 9.92 2.89 6.16
N ARG A 459 9.87 1.80 6.93
CA ARG A 459 8.61 1.20 7.40
C ARG A 459 8.48 1.42 8.90
N ILE A 460 7.50 2.21 9.30
CA ILE A 460 7.33 2.69 10.67
C ILE A 460 6.14 1.96 11.32
N PRO A 461 6.37 1.19 12.40
CA PRO A 461 5.32 0.61 13.21
C PRO A 461 4.77 1.60 14.24
N TRP A 462 3.45 1.72 14.31
CA TRP A 462 2.71 2.54 15.25
C TRP A 462 1.82 1.67 16.14
N LYS A 463 1.91 1.85 17.45
CA LYS A 463 1.10 1.11 18.43
C LYS A 463 0.35 2.03 19.37
N ARG A 464 -0.66 1.50 20.05
CA ARG A 464 -1.28 2.19 21.19
C ARG A 464 -0.24 2.35 22.32
N PRO A 465 -0.18 3.51 23.00
CA PRO A 465 0.61 3.63 24.20
C PRO A 465 0.07 2.68 25.28
N ILE A 466 0.98 1.96 25.94
CA ILE A 466 0.69 1.03 27.04
C ILE A 466 1.07 1.74 28.35
N MET A 467 0.10 1.90 29.24
CA MET A 467 0.31 2.47 30.56
C MET A 467 0.01 1.44 31.65
N LEU A 468 0.77 1.45 32.75
CA LEU A 468 0.41 0.70 33.94
C LEU A 468 -0.59 1.53 34.76
N ASN A 469 -1.82 1.05 34.91
CA ASN A 469 -2.78 1.70 35.80
C ASN A 469 -2.37 1.45 37.26
N LYS A 470 -1.84 2.49 37.90
CA LYS A 470 -1.35 2.44 39.29
C LYS A 470 -2.41 2.02 40.31
N GLY A 471 -3.70 2.22 40.01
CA GLY A 471 -4.81 1.87 40.90
C GLY A 471 -5.28 0.41 40.78
N SER A 472 -5.09 -0.22 39.62
CA SER A 472 -5.58 -1.59 39.37
C SER A 472 -4.48 -2.61 39.07
N GLY A 473 -3.22 -2.16 38.92
CA GLY A 473 -2.09 -3.00 38.51
C GLY A 473 -2.22 -3.58 37.09
N ARG A 474 -3.22 -3.15 36.32
CA ARG A 474 -3.50 -3.65 34.95
C ARG A 474 -2.92 -2.72 33.91
N LEU A 475 -2.50 -3.29 32.78
CA LEU A 475 -2.13 -2.52 31.60
C LEU A 475 -3.39 -1.84 31.03
N GLN A 476 -3.30 -0.55 30.79
CA GLN A 476 -4.31 0.25 30.11
C GLN A 476 -3.75 0.70 28.77
N LEU A 477 -4.46 0.36 27.71
CA LEU A 477 -4.15 0.77 26.35
C LEU A 477 -4.93 2.04 26.00
N GLY A 478 -4.20 3.04 25.48
CA GLY A 478 -4.76 4.35 25.17
C GLY A 478 -4.85 5.26 26.41
N VAL A 479 -4.70 6.57 26.18
CA VAL A 479 -4.66 7.58 27.25
C VAL A 479 -5.56 8.75 26.84
N ILE A 480 -6.50 9.11 27.71
CA ILE A 480 -7.19 10.40 27.59
C ILE A 480 -6.26 11.45 28.18
N LEU A 481 -5.81 12.36 27.33
CA LEU A 481 -4.87 13.41 27.68
C LEU A 481 -5.60 14.56 28.38
N ARG A 482 -4.92 15.28 29.26
CA ARG A 482 -5.42 16.52 29.85
C ARG A 482 -4.54 17.66 29.38
N PHE A 483 -5.16 18.70 28.83
CA PHE A 483 -4.49 19.90 28.34
C PHE A 483 -5.21 21.14 28.85
N SER A 484 -4.47 22.23 29.02
CA SER A 484 -5.08 23.57 29.07
C SER A 484 -5.55 23.95 27.67
N SER A 485 -6.60 24.77 27.58
CA SER A 485 -7.19 25.15 26.30
C SER A 485 -6.18 25.87 25.39
N THR A 486 -5.39 26.78 25.97
CA THR A 486 -4.37 27.59 25.30
C THR A 486 -3.17 26.77 24.85
N ASP A 487 -2.67 25.84 25.69
CA ASP A 487 -1.51 25.02 25.32
C ASP A 487 -1.86 24.09 24.15
N LEU A 488 -3.05 23.47 24.18
CA LEU A 488 -3.50 22.65 23.07
C LEU A 488 -3.68 23.48 21.80
N ALA A 489 -4.26 24.68 21.90
CA ALA A 489 -4.40 25.58 20.75
C ALA A 489 -3.04 25.95 20.14
N ASN A 490 -2.02 26.22 20.97
CA ASN A 490 -0.66 26.49 20.52
C ASN A 490 -0.03 25.30 19.79
N VAL A 491 -0.16 24.09 20.33
CA VAL A 491 0.34 22.86 19.68
C VAL A 491 -0.34 22.66 18.32
N LEU A 492 -1.67 22.75 18.28
CA LEU A 492 -2.44 22.60 17.04
C LEU A 492 -2.11 23.69 16.01
N HIS A 493 -1.89 24.92 16.45
CA HIS A 493 -1.47 26.02 15.58
C HIS A 493 -0.05 25.83 15.02
N SER A 494 0.86 25.27 15.81
CA SER A 494 2.21 24.91 15.33
C SER A 494 2.14 23.85 14.22
N VAL A 495 1.31 22.81 14.41
CA VAL A 495 1.04 21.79 13.40
C VAL A 495 0.45 22.41 12.13
N TYR A 496 -0.59 23.23 12.27
CA TYR A 496 -1.22 23.94 11.15
C TYR A 496 -0.20 24.78 10.37
N THR A 497 0.59 25.59 11.09
CA THR A 497 1.60 26.47 10.52
C THR A 497 2.61 25.70 9.67
N LYS A 498 3.17 24.61 10.20
CA LYS A 498 4.16 23.79 9.49
C LYS A 498 3.54 23.04 8.31
N MET A 499 2.34 22.50 8.48
CA MET A 499 1.61 21.79 7.43
C MET A 499 1.35 22.66 6.20
N PHE A 500 1.17 23.97 6.38
CA PHE A 500 0.85 24.92 5.31
C PHE A 500 1.96 25.96 5.03
N GLU A 501 3.18 25.76 5.55
CA GLU A 501 4.29 26.73 5.44
C GLU A 501 4.70 27.02 3.98
N ASN A 502 4.57 26.02 3.10
CA ASN A 502 4.99 26.09 1.71
C ASN A 502 3.87 26.52 0.73
N GLN A 503 2.67 26.82 1.22
CA GLN A 503 1.58 27.37 0.40
C GLN A 503 1.78 28.89 0.23
N LYS A 504 2.83 29.29 -0.51
CA LYS A 504 3.03 30.68 -0.93
C LYS A 504 2.40 30.93 -2.32
N PRO A 505 1.77 32.10 -2.57
CA PRO A 505 1.02 32.38 -3.81
C PRO A 505 1.83 32.31 -5.12
N THR A 506 3.17 32.36 -5.06
CA THR A 506 4.01 32.55 -6.25
C THR A 506 4.43 31.26 -6.97
N THR A 507 4.03 30.07 -6.48
CA THR A 507 4.35 28.79 -7.14
C THR A 507 3.10 28.06 -7.63
N ALA A 508 2.35 28.74 -8.50
CA ALA A 508 1.23 28.18 -9.27
C ALA A 508 1.61 27.01 -10.22
N SER A 509 2.86 26.53 -10.23
CA SER A 509 3.31 25.43 -11.08
C SER A 509 3.14 24.03 -10.47
N LYS A 510 2.65 23.89 -9.23
CA LYS A 510 2.40 22.58 -8.57
C LYS A 510 0.93 22.14 -8.57
N LEU A 511 0.12 22.69 -9.47
CA LEU A 511 -1.34 22.48 -9.56
C LEU A 511 -1.80 21.09 -10.04
N ASN A 512 -0.92 20.07 -10.15
CA ASN A 512 -1.28 18.77 -10.74
C ASN A 512 -1.09 17.52 -9.85
N ALA A 513 -0.92 17.70 -8.55
CA ALA A 513 -1.17 16.65 -7.56
C ALA A 513 -1.84 17.33 -6.37
N GLY A 514 -3.01 16.83 -5.94
CA GLY A 514 -3.65 17.32 -4.71
C GLY A 514 -2.60 17.42 -3.62
N THR A 515 -2.50 18.58 -2.96
CA THR A 515 -1.47 18.78 -1.94
C THR A 515 -1.60 17.67 -0.91
N ARG A 516 -0.55 16.84 -0.80
CA ARG A 516 -0.40 15.74 0.17
C ARG A 516 -0.97 16.16 1.53
N ASP A 517 -0.67 17.39 1.91
CA ASP A 517 -1.16 18.04 3.11
C ASP A 517 -2.24 19.07 2.77
N ASN A 518 -3.50 18.72 3.05
CA ASN A 518 -4.67 19.55 2.80
C ASN A 518 -5.46 19.83 4.10
N ARG A 519 -6.35 20.81 4.05
CA ARG A 519 -7.15 21.23 5.21
C ARG A 519 -8.09 20.13 5.73
N SER A 520 -8.59 19.26 4.84
CA SER A 520 -9.43 18.13 5.23
C SER A 520 -8.70 17.14 6.14
N ASN A 521 -7.42 16.88 5.89
CA ASN A 521 -6.57 16.07 6.77
C ASN A 521 -6.40 16.72 8.15
N PHE A 522 -6.19 18.04 8.21
CA PHE A 522 -6.09 18.76 9.48
C PHE A 522 -7.43 18.71 10.25
N ALA A 523 -8.56 18.90 9.58
CA ALA A 523 -9.89 18.78 10.19
C ALA A 523 -10.16 17.36 10.72
N ALA A 524 -9.78 16.32 9.96
CA ALA A 524 -9.87 14.93 10.40
C ALA A 524 -9.00 14.66 11.64
N PHE A 525 -7.80 15.25 11.69
CA PHE A 525 -6.92 15.21 12.85
C PHE A 525 -7.56 15.90 14.06
N LEU A 526 -8.08 17.12 13.93
CA LEU A 526 -8.80 17.82 15.01
C LEU A 526 -9.97 17.00 15.54
N ARG A 527 -10.74 16.37 14.65
CA ARG A 527 -11.85 15.47 15.02
C ARG A 527 -11.36 14.29 15.87
N LEU A 528 -10.20 13.72 15.54
CA LEU A 528 -9.60 12.65 16.34
C LEU A 528 -9.13 13.20 17.69
N VAL A 529 -8.38 14.30 17.72
CA VAL A 529 -7.86 14.93 18.95
C VAL A 529 -8.97 15.22 19.95
N LYS A 530 -10.12 15.73 19.47
CA LYS A 530 -11.32 15.96 20.30
C LYS A 530 -11.75 14.71 21.09
N THR A 531 -11.53 13.51 20.54
CA THR A 531 -11.88 12.25 21.22
C THR A 531 -10.80 11.75 22.18
N GLN A 532 -9.57 12.28 22.09
CA GLN A 532 -8.41 11.86 22.88
C GLN A 532 -8.09 12.82 24.04
N VAL A 533 -8.64 14.04 24.04
CA VAL A 533 -8.35 15.06 25.05
C VAL A 533 -9.56 15.37 25.93
N LYS A 534 -9.30 15.53 27.23
CA LYS A 534 -10.22 16.12 28.21
C LYS A 534 -9.79 17.56 28.48
N GLY A 535 -10.66 18.51 28.13
CA GLY A 535 -10.48 19.96 28.28
C GLY A 535 -11.67 20.72 27.68
N ASP A 536 -11.64 22.06 27.72
CA ASP A 536 -12.65 22.89 27.04
C ASP A 536 -12.33 22.96 25.54
N TRP A 537 -12.95 22.06 24.78
CA TRP A 537 -12.76 22.00 23.33
C TRP A 537 -13.24 23.28 22.62
N ARG A 538 -14.24 23.97 23.16
CA ARG A 538 -14.75 25.21 22.54
C ARG A 538 -13.71 26.31 22.66
N GLU A 539 -13.19 26.52 23.87
CA GLU A 539 -12.15 27.52 24.14
C GLU A 539 -10.86 27.22 23.34
N THR A 540 -10.44 25.95 23.25
CA THR A 540 -9.31 25.54 22.40
C THR A 540 -9.53 25.95 20.94
N MET A 541 -10.72 25.68 20.38
CA MET A 541 -10.99 25.99 18.97
C MET A 541 -11.11 27.50 18.72
N GLU A 542 -11.74 28.25 19.62
CA GLU A 542 -11.80 29.72 19.53
C GLU A 542 -10.39 30.33 19.54
N THR A 543 -9.53 29.86 20.44
CA THR A 543 -8.13 30.30 20.54
C THR A 543 -7.33 29.92 19.28
N LEU A 544 -7.48 28.69 18.78
CA LEU A 544 -6.81 28.22 17.56
C LEU A 544 -7.22 29.04 16.33
N ILE A 545 -8.52 29.29 16.16
CA ILE A 545 -9.04 30.12 15.07
C ILE A 545 -8.47 31.54 15.16
N GLY A 546 -8.42 32.11 16.38
CA GLY A 546 -7.79 33.41 16.62
C GLY A 546 -6.33 33.45 16.19
N PHE A 547 -5.55 32.40 16.46
CA PHE A 547 -4.16 32.30 15.99
C PHE A 547 -4.05 32.23 14.46
N ILE A 548 -4.90 31.44 13.81
CA ILE A 548 -4.92 31.30 12.34
C ILE A 548 -5.28 32.62 11.67
N GLN A 549 -6.29 33.34 12.18
CA GLN A 549 -6.73 34.64 11.66
C GLN A 549 -5.67 35.73 11.84
N ALA A 550 -5.01 35.78 13.00
CA ALA A 550 -3.92 36.72 13.25
C ALA A 550 -2.78 36.53 12.24
N ARG A 551 -2.44 35.28 11.92
CA ARG A 551 -1.46 34.93 10.88
C ARG A 551 -1.92 35.37 9.48
N ALA A 552 -3.17 35.12 9.10
CA ALA A 552 -3.71 35.54 7.81
C ALA A 552 -3.65 37.08 7.65
N THR A 553 -3.95 37.81 8.72
CA THR A 553 -3.91 39.28 8.75
C THR A 553 -2.47 39.82 8.63
N GLN A 554 -1.50 39.19 9.29
CA GLN A 554 -0.08 39.53 9.15
C GLN A 554 0.50 39.18 7.77
N GLY A 555 0.00 38.11 7.12
CA GLY A 555 0.35 37.75 5.75
C GLY A 555 -0.26 38.70 4.71
N SER A 556 -1.47 39.20 4.95
CA SER A 556 -2.20 40.13 4.07
C SER A 556 -1.57 41.53 4.03
N GLN A 557 -0.84 41.95 5.06
CA GLN A 557 0.00 43.16 4.99
C GLN A 557 1.20 43.02 4.03
N MET A 558 1.47 41.82 3.50
CA MET A 558 2.53 41.56 2.52
C MET A 558 2.04 40.97 1.18
N ALA A 559 0.74 40.71 0.99
CA ALA A 559 0.19 40.24 -0.27
C ALA A 559 -1.30 40.56 -0.42
N GLU A 560 -1.63 41.59 -1.19
CA GLU A 560 -2.96 41.76 -1.79
C GLU A 560 -3.15 40.74 -2.92
N ASN A 561 -3.96 39.70 -2.67
CA ASN A 561 -5.07 39.23 -3.53
C ASN A 561 -5.49 37.78 -3.20
N ASP A 562 -6.80 37.57 -3.23
CA ASP A 562 -7.58 36.31 -3.20
C ASP A 562 -7.73 35.55 -1.86
N TYR A 563 -8.74 35.98 -1.08
CA TYR A 563 -9.36 35.22 0.00
C TYR A 563 -10.86 35.04 -0.24
N THR A 564 -11.25 33.93 -0.88
CA THR A 564 -12.67 33.52 -1.02
C THR A 564 -12.94 32.04 -0.70
N GLU A 565 -12.09 31.40 0.11
CA GLU A 565 -12.34 30.01 0.58
C GLU A 565 -12.42 29.85 2.11
N GLU A 566 -12.27 30.92 2.91
CA GLU A 566 -12.04 30.77 4.36
C GLU A 566 -13.28 30.54 5.26
N VAL A 567 -14.51 30.35 4.73
CA VAL A 567 -15.70 30.30 5.61
C VAL A 567 -16.59 29.05 5.49
N CYS A 568 -16.30 28.08 4.60
CA CYS A 568 -17.17 26.89 4.50
C CYS A 568 -16.39 25.57 4.33
N THR A 569 -15.97 24.97 5.45
CA THR A 569 -15.77 23.50 5.59
C THR A 569 -16.07 23.06 7.01
#